data_AF-A0A6P8CM18-F1
#
_entry.id   AF-A0A6P8CM18-F1
#
_cell.length_a   1.000
_cell.length_b   1.000
_cell.length_c   1.000
_cell.angle_alpha   90.00
_cell.angle_beta   90.00
_cell.angle_gamma   90.00
#
_symmetry.space_group_name_H-M   'P 1'
#
loop_
_entity.id
_entity.type
_entity.pdbx_description
1 polymer ?
#
loop_
_entity_poly.entity_id
_entity_poly.type
_entity_poly.pdbx_seq_one_letter_code
_entity_poly.pdbx_strand_id
1 'polypeptide(L)'
;MLIEFVKCLFSLQIYAVSITICIVLGLKLLALIWQFDFPPFMVLIIAILNDGTINAISKDTVKPSPHPESWKLAEIFTTGIILGGYLAMVTVIFFRAAYKTNFFPVRR
;
A
#
# COMPACT_ATOMS: atom_id res chain seq x y z
N MET A 1 -11.87 -24.64 5.18
CA MET A 1 -11.56 -23.81 6.37
C MET A 1 -10.08 -23.48 6.44
N LEU A 2 -9.18 -24.48 6.56
CA LEU A 2 -7.72 -24.25 6.65
C LEU A 2 -7.12 -23.60 5.38
N ILE A 3 -7.54 -24.02 4.19
CA ILE A 3 -6.99 -23.52 2.91
C ILE A 3 -7.43 -22.07 2.60
N GLU A 4 -8.65 -21.68 3.00
CA GLU A 4 -9.16 -20.31 2.84
C GLU A 4 -8.45 -19.33 3.77
N PHE A 5 -8.18 -19.77 5.00
CA PHE A 5 -7.38 -19.01 5.95
C PHE A 5 -5.97 -18.75 5.42
N VAL A 6 -5.34 -19.76 4.80
CA VAL A 6 -4.00 -19.62 4.19
C VAL A 6 -3.98 -18.61 3.03
N LYS A 7 -5.03 -18.54 2.20
CA LYS A 7 -5.11 -17.53 1.13
C LYS A 7 -5.29 -16.12 1.66
N CYS A 8 -6.12 -15.94 2.69
CA CYS A 8 -6.26 -14.66 3.35
C CYS A 8 -4.91 -14.18 3.90
N LEU A 9 -4.18 -15.06 4.61
CA LEU A 9 -2.84 -14.77 5.12
C LEU A 9 -1.85 -14.37 4.00
N PHE A 10 -1.89 -15.03 2.84
CA PHE A 10 -1.03 -14.69 1.70
C PHE A 10 -1.33 -13.29 1.14
N SER A 11 -2.60 -12.97 0.90
CA SER A 11 -3.03 -11.65 0.44
C SER A 11 -2.75 -10.55 1.46
N LEU A 12 -2.92 -10.83 2.75
CA LEU A 12 -2.58 -9.92 3.85
C LEU A 12 -1.08 -9.67 3.93
N GLN A 13 -0.25 -10.69 3.71
CA GLN A 13 1.20 -10.54 3.70
C GLN A 13 1.68 -9.71 2.50
N ILE A 14 1.13 -9.95 1.30
CA ILE A 14 1.42 -9.13 0.10
C ILE A 14 1.00 -7.68 0.36
N TYR A 15 -0.18 -7.47 0.92
CA TYR A 15 -0.69 -6.15 1.24
C TYR A 15 0.19 -5.42 2.27
N ALA A 16 0.58 -6.10 3.36
CA ALA A 16 1.46 -5.55 4.38
C ALA A 16 2.85 -5.18 3.82
N VAL A 17 3.43 -6.04 2.98
CA VAL A 17 4.71 -5.75 2.31
C VAL A 17 4.55 -4.60 1.30
N SER A 18 3.44 -4.53 0.57
CA SER A 18 3.17 -3.47 -0.40
C SER A 18 3.03 -2.10 0.27
N ILE A 19 2.29 -1.99 1.38
CA ILE A 19 2.04 -0.70 2.04
C ILE A 19 3.29 -0.17 2.75
N THR A 20 4.11 -1.06 3.32
CA THR A 20 5.40 -0.66 3.93
C THR A 20 6.36 -0.11 2.87
N ILE A 21 6.47 -0.77 1.72
CA ILE A 21 7.28 -0.30 0.59
C ILE A 21 6.75 1.03 0.06
N CYS A 22 5.42 1.18 -0.09
CA CYS A 22 4.80 2.43 -0.52
C CYS A 22 5.16 3.60 0.39
N ILE A 23 5.02 3.44 1.72
CA ILE A 23 5.30 4.50 2.69
C ILE A 23 6.80 4.80 2.72
N VAL A 24 7.66 3.78 2.80
CA VAL A 24 9.11 3.97 2.87
C VAL A 24 9.66 4.62 1.60
N LEU A 25 9.32 4.08 0.42
CA LEU A 25 9.80 4.64 -0.84
C LEU A 25 9.14 5.98 -1.15
N GLY A 26 7.83 6.11 -0.93
CA GLY A 26 7.09 7.34 -1.19
C GLY A 26 7.61 8.51 -0.36
N LEU A 27 7.77 8.34 0.96
CA LEU A 27 8.30 9.38 1.83
C LEU A 27 9.75 9.72 1.51
N LYS A 28 10.60 8.71 1.26
CA LYS A 28 12.01 8.95 0.89
C LYS A 28 12.15 9.68 -0.44
N LEU A 29 11.36 9.32 -1.45
CA LEU A 29 11.37 10.00 -2.75
C LEU A 29 10.89 11.44 -2.64
N LEU A 30 9.84 11.70 -1.87
CA LEU A 30 9.33 13.05 -1.65
C LEU A 30 10.33 13.94 -0.90
N ALA A 31 10.96 13.41 0.14
CA ALA A 31 12.00 14.11 0.89
C ALA A 31 13.23 14.40 -0.01
N LEU A 32 13.65 13.44 -0.83
CA LEU A 32 14.83 13.60 -1.67
C LEU A 32 14.62 14.58 -2.84
N ILE A 33 13.46 14.56 -3.49
CA ILE A 33 13.20 15.39 -4.67
C ILE A 33 12.67 16.78 -4.29
N TRP A 34 11.84 16.88 -3.25
CA TRP A 34 11.14 18.11 -2.87
C TRP A 34 11.51 18.67 -1.49
N GLN A 35 12.39 18.03 -0.71
CA GLN A 35 12.70 18.41 0.68
C GLN A 35 11.42 18.60 1.50
N PHE A 36 10.39 17.80 1.20
CA PHE A 36 9.10 17.88 1.87
C PHE A 36 9.07 16.87 3.02
N ASP A 37 9.07 17.40 4.24
CA ASP A 37 8.89 16.59 5.44
C ASP A 37 7.40 16.33 5.66
N PHE A 38 6.97 15.11 5.32
CA PHE A 38 5.61 14.67 5.61
C PHE A 38 5.45 14.51 7.13
N PRO A 39 4.49 15.20 7.78
CA PRO A 39 4.35 15.15 9.23
C PRO A 39 4.03 13.72 9.70
N PRO A 40 4.75 13.18 10.70
CA PRO A 40 4.57 11.81 11.20
C PRO A 40 3.14 11.49 11.64
N PHE A 41 2.41 12.51 12.12
CA PHE A 41 1.01 12.40 12.51
C PHE A 41 0.10 11.98 11.34
N MET A 42 0.38 12.45 10.12
CA MET A 42 -0.43 12.11 8.95
C MET A 42 -0.21 10.67 8.52
N VAL A 43 1.03 10.19 8.60
CA VAL A 43 1.39 8.77 8.39
C VAL A 43 0.75 7.88 9.45
N LEU A 44 0.69 8.34 10.70
CA LEU A 44 0.04 7.63 11.81
C LEU A 44 -1.46 7.46 11.59
N ILE A 45 -2.16 8.49 11.11
CA ILE A 45 -3.59 8.38 10.77
C ILE A 45 -3.80 7.32 9.68
N ILE A 46 -2.96 7.33 8.63
CA ILE A 46 -3.04 6.34 7.55
C ILE A 46 -2.79 4.93 8.08
N ALA A 47 -1.83 4.75 8.98
CA ALA A 47 -1.55 3.46 9.61
C ALA A 47 -2.73 2.92 10.42
N ILE A 48 -3.36 3.77 11.25
CA ILE A 48 -4.54 3.38 12.05
C ILE A 48 -5.73 3.02 11.17
N LEU A 49 -5.99 3.82 10.13
CA LEU A 49 -7.08 3.55 9.18
C LEU A 49 -6.85 2.26 8.39
N ASN A 50 -5.60 2.00 8.00
CA ASN A 50 -5.21 0.78 7.34
C ASN A 50 -5.46 -0.45 8.24
N ASP A 51 -4.97 -0.43 9.48
CA ASP A 51 -5.17 -1.50 10.45
C ASP A 51 -6.66 -1.76 10.73
N GLY A 52 -7.46 -0.69 10.84
CA GLY A 52 -8.92 -0.79 10.98
C GLY A 52 -9.60 -1.46 9.77
N THR A 53 -9.11 -1.21 8.57
CA THR A 53 -9.66 -1.75 7.32
C THR A 53 -9.29 -3.22 7.13
N ILE A 54 -8.06 -3.61 7.43
CA ILE A 54 -7.61 -5.02 7.39
C ILE A 54 -8.45 -5.89 8.34
N ASN A 55 -8.72 -5.38 9.55
CA ASN A 55 -9.51 -6.09 10.55
C ASN A 55 -10.95 -6.35 10.09
N ALA A 56 -11.51 -5.48 9.25
CA ALA A 56 -12.84 -5.67 8.65
C ALA A 56 -12.81 -6.65 7.46
N ILE A 57 -11.84 -6.52 6.55
CA ILE A 57 -11.75 -7.36 5.33
C ILE A 57 -11.49 -8.83 5.67
N SER A 58 -10.76 -9.11 6.74
CA SER A 58 -10.47 -10.50 7.17
C SER A 58 -11.73 -11.35 7.42
N LYS A 59 -12.90 -10.73 7.60
CA LYS A 59 -14.19 -11.42 7.83
C LYS A 59 -15.00 -11.67 6.56
N ASP A 60 -14.75 -10.94 5.47
CA ASP A 60 -15.59 -10.93 4.26
C ASP A 60 -14.83 -11.42 3.01
N THR A 61 -14.66 -12.73 2.84
CA THR A 61 -14.83 -13.47 1.56
C THR A 61 -14.26 -14.88 1.62
N VAL A 62 -15.11 -15.89 1.35
CA VAL A 62 -14.70 -17.27 1.09
C VAL A 62 -15.20 -17.68 -0.31
N LYS A 63 -14.26 -17.81 -1.24
CA LYS A 63 -14.45 -18.57 -2.49
C LYS A 63 -13.28 -19.54 -2.61
N PRO A 64 -13.53 -20.85 -2.43
CA PRO A 64 -12.46 -21.83 -2.35
C PRO A 64 -11.75 -22.02 -3.67
N SER A 65 -10.45 -21.68 -3.70
CA SER A 65 -9.57 -22.15 -4.78
C SER A 65 -9.01 -23.55 -4.43
N PRO A 66 -9.07 -24.51 -5.37
CA PRO A 66 -8.88 -25.94 -5.11
C PRO A 66 -7.41 -26.41 -4.99
N HIS A 67 -6.42 -25.50 -5.05
CA HIS A 67 -5.01 -25.89 -5.01
C HIS A 67 -4.33 -25.52 -3.68
N PRO A 68 -3.51 -26.41 -3.09
CA PRO A 68 -2.69 -26.09 -1.93
C PRO A 68 -1.58 -25.12 -2.35
N GLU A 69 -1.76 -23.84 -2.03
CA GLU A 69 -0.75 -22.79 -2.22
C GLU A 69 0.47 -23.12 -1.36
N SER A 70 1.62 -23.31 -2.02
CA SER A 70 2.90 -23.51 -1.34
C SER A 70 3.39 -22.18 -0.76
N TRP A 71 4.10 -22.21 0.38
CA TRP A 71 4.72 -21.02 1.00
C TRP A 71 5.82 -20.42 0.09
N LYS A 72 5.42 -19.67 -0.93
CA LYS A 72 6.32 -19.01 -1.88
C LYS A 72 6.61 -17.59 -1.41
N LEU A 73 7.50 -17.47 -0.44
CA LEU A 73 7.93 -16.18 0.10
C LEU A 73 8.44 -15.22 -1.00
N ALA A 74 9.16 -15.76 -1.99
CA ALA A 74 9.63 -14.99 -3.13
C ALA A 74 8.50 -14.34 -3.95
N GLU A 75 7.37 -15.03 -4.09
CA GLU A 75 6.21 -14.53 -4.83
C GLU A 75 5.52 -13.38 -4.07
N ILE A 76 5.42 -13.50 -2.74
CA ILE A 76 4.88 -12.47 -1.85
C ILE A 76 5.72 -11.19 -1.95
N PHE A 77 7.04 -11.31 -1.83
CA PHE A 77 7.94 -10.16 -1.90
C PHE A 77 7.95 -9.53 -3.30
N THR A 78 8.03 -10.34 -4.35
CA THR A 78 8.06 -9.82 -5.72
C THR A 78 6.78 -9.04 -6.04
N THR A 79 5.62 -9.62 -5.72
CA THR A 79 4.32 -8.98 -5.95
C THR A 79 4.16 -7.73 -5.07
N GLY A 80 4.57 -7.80 -3.80
CA GLY A 80 4.53 -6.66 -2.88
C GLY A 80 5.44 -5.50 -3.32
N ILE A 81 6.63 -5.78 -3.83
CA ILE A 81 7.56 -4.77 -4.37
C ILE A 81 6.96 -4.09 -5.61
N ILE A 82 6.38 -4.85 -6.53
CA ILE A 82 5.79 -4.30 -7.76
C ILE A 82 4.59 -3.40 -7.41
N LEU A 83 3.66 -3.89 -6.58
CA LEU A 83 2.49 -3.14 -6.17
C LEU A 83 2.86 -1.90 -5.33
N GLY A 84 3.76 -2.04 -4.36
CA GLY A 84 4.19 -0.96 -3.49
C GLY A 84 4.99 0.11 -4.24
N GLY A 85 5.87 -0.30 -5.16
CA GLY A 85 6.63 0.60 -6.02
C GLY A 85 5.72 1.37 -6.99
N TYR A 86 4.73 0.71 -7.58
CA TYR A 86 3.73 1.35 -8.42
C TYR A 86 2.95 2.43 -7.66
N LEU A 87 2.43 2.09 -6.48
CA LEU A 87 1.69 3.04 -5.64
C LEU A 87 2.56 4.25 -5.27
N ALA A 88 3.82 4.03 -4.87
CA ALA A 88 4.75 5.10 -4.55
C ALA A 88 4.99 6.04 -5.75
N MET A 89 5.17 5.50 -6.95
CA MET A 89 5.34 6.31 -8.17
C MET A 89 4.10 7.15 -8.47
N VAL A 90 2.91 6.57 -8.35
CA VAL A 90 1.64 7.31 -8.54
C VAL A 90 1.53 8.46 -7.52
N THR A 91 1.88 8.23 -6.25
CA THR A 91 1.88 9.28 -5.22
C THR A 91 2.84 10.42 -5.56
N VAL A 92 4.06 10.11 -6.02
CA VAL A 92 5.04 11.13 -6.42
C VAL A 92 4.56 11.93 -7.63
N ILE A 93 3.99 11.27 -8.64
CA ILE A 93 3.42 11.93 -9.82
C ILE A 93 2.25 12.83 -9.42
N PHE A 94 1.36 12.35 -8.55
CA PHE A 94 0.24 13.11 -8.03
C PHE A 94 0.71 14.36 -7.27
N PHE A 95 1.69 14.22 -6.38
CA PHE A 95 2.27 15.34 -5.64
C PHE A 95 2.91 16.36 -6.59
N ARG A 96 3.67 15.88 -7.58
CA ARG A 96 4.25 16.73 -8.62
C ARG A 96 3.18 17.51 -9.39
N ALA A 97 2.10 16.85 -9.79
CA ALA A 97 0.99 17.51 -10.48
C ALA A 97 0.34 18.57 -9.59
N ALA A 98 -0.04 18.22 -8.35
CA ALA A 98 -0.69 19.15 -7.44
C ALA A 98 0.18 20.37 -7.06
N TYR A 99 1.50 20.19 -6.92
CA TYR A 99 2.40 21.26 -6.47
C TYR A 99 2.94 22.15 -7.60
N LYS A 100 3.15 21.59 -8.81
CA LYS A 100 3.78 22.32 -9.93
C LYS A 100 2.81 22.72 -11.04
N THR A 101 1.60 22.17 -11.09
CA THR A 101 0.63 22.52 -12.14
C THR A 101 -0.55 23.29 -11.58
N ASN A 102 -0.95 24.39 -12.25
CA ASN A 102 -2.15 25.18 -11.92
C ASN A 102 -3.45 24.44 -12.31
N PHE A 103 -3.52 23.12 -12.08
CA PHE A 103 -4.64 22.29 -12.53
C PHE A 103 -5.94 22.62 -11.78
N PHE A 104 -5.83 23.11 -10.55
CA PHE A 104 -6.96 23.59 -9.76
C PHE A 104 -7.03 25.12 -9.84
N PRO A 105 -8.05 25.70 -10.49
CA PRO A 105 -8.26 27.13 -10.44
C PRO A 105 -8.68 27.53 -9.02
N VAL A 106 -8.00 28.52 -8.44
CA VAL A 106 -8.48 29.22 -7.24
C VAL A 106 -9.81 29.88 -7.59
N ARG A 107 -10.93 29.27 -7.18
CA ARG A 107 -12.22 29.96 -7.20
C ARG A 107 -12.23 30.92 -6.03
N ARG A 108 -12.26 32.22 -6.36
CA ARG A 108 -12.53 33.31 -5.43
C ARG A 108 -13.92 33.20 -4.83
#